data_AF-A0A6L3II50-F1
#
_entry.id   AF-A0A6L3II50-F1
#
_cell.length_a   1.000
_cell.length_b   1.000
_cell.length_c   1.000
_cell.angle_alpha   90.00
_cell.angle_beta   90.00
_cell.angle_gamma   90.00
#
_symmetry.space_group_name_H-M   'P 1'
#
loop_
_entity.id
_entity.type
_entity.pdbx_description
1 polymer ?
#
loop_
_entity_poly.entity_id
_entity_poly.type
_entity_poly.pdbx_seq_one_letter_code
_entity_poly.pdbx_strand_id
1 'polypeptide(L)' 'MTAIEQIIAIAEQLGWQVKTDTDKPNLVVFDFQQYTPHGQDFSFSVEMKGNDTDSLLQEVETYYEDFDPDYE' A
#
# COMPACT_ATOMS: atom_id res chain seq x y z
N MET A 1 0.65 1.89 -19.84
CA MET A 1 0.43 1.47 -18.44
C MET A 1 1.35 2.30 -17.58
N THR A 2 0.84 2.97 -16.54
CA THR A 2 1.66 3.76 -15.60
C THR A 2 2.18 2.86 -14.48
N ALA A 3 3.12 3.36 -13.67
CA ALA A 3 3.59 2.63 -12.49
C ALA A 3 2.43 2.34 -11.51
N ILE A 4 1.57 3.34 -11.28
CA ILE A 4 0.37 3.25 -10.41
C ILE A 4 -0.55 2.11 -10.88
N GLU A 5 -0.90 2.08 -12.17
CA GLU A 5 -1.76 1.06 -12.75
C GLU A 5 -1.16 -0.35 -12.62
N GLN A 6 0.17 -0.47 -12.80
CA GLN A 6 0.86 -1.74 -12.66
C GLN A 6 0.88 -2.24 -11.21
N ILE A 7 1.08 -1.33 -10.24
CA ILE A 7 1.04 -1.65 -8.80
C ILE A 7 -0.35 -2.16 -8.42
N ILE A 8 -1.40 -1.43 -8.83
CA ILE A 8 -2.80 -1.81 -8.57
C ILE A 8 -3.09 -3.19 -9.16
N ALA A 9 -2.75 -3.40 -10.44
CA ALA A 9 -3.02 -4.67 -11.12
C ALA A 9 -2.33 -5.88 -10.44
N ILE A 10 -1.08 -5.72 -10.00
CA ILE A 10 -0.36 -6.79 -9.29
C ILE A 10 -0.99 -7.02 -7.90
N ALA A 11 -1.32 -5.97 -7.17
CA ALA A 11 -1.93 -6.08 -5.85
C ALA A 11 -3.31 -6.79 -5.92
N GLU A 12 -4.14 -6.43 -6.89
CA GLU A 12 -5.44 -7.09 -7.14
C GLU A 12 -5.27 -8.57 -7.52
N GLN A 13 -4.26 -8.90 -8.32
CA GLN A 13 -3.92 -10.30 -8.63
C GLN A 13 -3.49 -11.10 -7.40
N LEU A 14 -2.89 -10.43 -6.41
CA LEU A 14 -2.50 -11.01 -5.12
C LEU A 14 -3.66 -11.00 -4.09
N GLY A 15 -4.86 -10.57 -4.49
CA GLY A 15 -6.05 -10.56 -3.65
C GLY A 15 -6.17 -9.36 -2.71
N TRP A 16 -5.45 -8.27 -2.99
CA TRP A 16 -5.60 -7.00 -2.30
C TRP A 16 -6.62 -6.12 -3.01
N GLN A 17 -7.39 -5.35 -2.24
CA GLN A 17 -8.11 -4.19 -2.75
C GLN A 17 -7.22 -2.97 -2.56
N VAL A 18 -7.14 -2.12 -3.57
CA VAL A 18 -6.30 -0.92 -3.52
C VAL A 18 -7.14 0.31 -3.79
N LYS A 19 -7.01 1.33 -2.94
CA LYS A 19 -7.49 2.69 -3.21
C LYS A 19 -6.30 3.62 -3.33
N THR A 20 -6.38 4.58 -4.24
CA THR A 20 -5.35 5.59 -4.42
C THR A 20 -5.90 6.98 -4.21
N ASP A 21 -5.17 7.81 -3.45
CA ASP A 21 -5.42 9.24 -3.30
C ASP A 21 -4.30 10.03 -3.98
N THR A 22 -4.66 11.00 -4.81
CA THR A 22 -3.72 11.85 -5.57
C THR A 22 -4.00 13.34 -5.37
N ASP A 23 -4.64 13.71 -4.26
CA ASP A 23 -5.04 15.09 -4.01
C ASP A 23 -3.83 16.01 -3.77
N LYS A 24 -2.71 15.45 -3.29
CA LYS A 24 -1.47 16.19 -3.08
C LYS A 24 -0.56 16.14 -4.33
N PRO A 25 0.01 17.29 -4.75
CA PRO A 25 0.90 17.31 -5.90
C PRO A 25 2.16 16.49 -5.64
N ASN A 26 2.58 15.69 -6.63
CA ASN A 26 3.75 14.80 -6.56
C ASN A 26 3.70 13.76 -5.44
N LEU A 27 2.50 13.38 -4.99
CA LEU A 27 2.32 12.32 -4.00
C LEU A 27 1.14 11.44 -4.42
N VAL A 28 1.31 10.13 -4.28
CA VAL A 28 0.23 9.16 -4.42
C VAL A 28 0.18 8.35 -3.15
N VAL A 29 -0.95 8.33 -2.47
CA VAL A 29 -1.16 7.46 -1.31
C VAL A 29 -1.85 6.20 -1.80
N PHE A 30 -1.31 5.04 -1.43
CA PHE A 30 -1.92 3.74 -1.68
C PHE A 30 -2.47 3.20 -0.36
N ASP A 31 -3.74 2.86 -0.35
CA ASP A 31 -4.41 2.16 0.75
C ASP A 31 -4.67 0.72 0.31
N PHE A 32 -3.94 -0.22 0.90
CA PHE A 32 -4.04 -1.64 0.64
C PHE A 32 -4.93 -2.29 1.68
N GLN A 33 -5.91 -3.07 1.26
CA GLN A 33 -6.82 -3.81 2.14
C GLN A 33 -6.95 -5.27 1.68
N GLN A 34 -6.90 -6.20 2.63
CA GLN A 34 -7.15 -7.63 2.38
C GLN A 34 -7.93 -8.27 3.53
N TYR A 35 -8.91 -9.10 3.18
CA TYR A 35 -9.60 -9.95 4.14
C TYR A 35 -8.68 -11.10 4.55
N THR A 36 -8.36 -11.19 5.84
CA THR A 36 -7.58 -12.33 6.35
C THR A 36 -8.49 -13.53 6.61
N PRO A 37 -7.98 -14.77 6.46
CA PRO A 37 -8.75 -15.99 6.74
C PRO A 37 -9.33 -16.09 8.15
N HIS A 38 -8.80 -15.33 9.10
CA HIS A 38 -9.26 -15.32 10.50
C HIS A 38 -10.41 -14.33 10.75
N GLY A 39 -10.97 -13.72 9.68
CA GLY A 39 -12.11 -12.80 9.78
C GLY A 39 -11.73 -11.39 10.22
N GLN A 40 -10.44 -11.04 10.19
CA GLN A 40 -9.97 -9.69 10.43
C GLN A 40 -9.62 -9.02 9.09
N ASP A 41 -10.09 -7.79 8.91
CA ASP A 41 -9.62 -6.91 7.83
C ASP A 41 -8.19 -6.47 8.18
N PHE A 42 -7.26 -6.68 7.26
CA PHE A 42 -5.93 -6.10 7.34
C PHE A 42 -5.82 -4.99 6.32
N SER A 43 -5.38 -3.81 6.75
CA SER A 43 -5.14 -2.70 5.86
C SER A 43 -3.93 -1.89 6.31
N PHE A 44 -3.23 -1.33 5.33
CA PHE A 44 -2.13 -0.41 5.58
C PHE A 44 -2.05 0.61 4.44
N SER A 45 -1.55 1.80 4.76
CA SER A 45 -1.43 2.89 3.80
C SER A 45 0.04 3.31 3.67
N VAL A 46 0.50 3.52 2.44
CA VAL A 46 1.88 3.93 2.14
C VAL A 46 1.89 5.01 1.06
N GLU A 47 2.97 5.79 1.02
CA GLU A 47 3.12 6.93 0.14
C GLU A 47 4.14 6.69 -0.97
N MET A 48 3.81 7.08 -2.21
CA MET A 48 4.74 7.15 -3.33
C MET A 48 5.02 8.62 -3.67
N LYS A 49 6.24 9.07 -3.38
CA LYS A 49 6.67 10.46 -3.61
C LYS A 49 7.23 10.59 -5.03
N GLY A 50 6.84 11.63 -5.77
CA GLY A 50 7.41 11.97 -7.08
C GLY A 50 7.24 10.90 -8.18
N ASN A 51 6.27 9.98 -8.05
CA ASN A 51 6.12 8.81 -8.92
C ASN A 51 7.37 7.91 -8.93
N ASP A 52 8.08 7.88 -7.80
CA ASP A 52 9.25 7.05 -7.56
C ASP A 52 8.87 5.80 -6.76
N THR A 53 9.08 4.62 -7.35
CA THR A 53 8.69 3.35 -6.73
C THR A 53 9.60 2.92 -5.58
N ASP A 54 10.82 3.47 -5.50
CA ASP A 54 11.74 3.22 -4.39
C ASP A 54 11.22 3.86 -3.10
N SER A 55 10.71 5.09 -3.19
CA SER A 55 9.99 5.75 -2.10
C SER A 55 8.80 4.93 -1.60
N LEU A 56 8.06 4.26 -2.49
CA LEU A 56 6.95 3.39 -2.09
C LEU A 56 7.47 2.16 -1.32
N LEU A 57 8.52 1.51 -1.83
CA LEU A 57 9.10 0.33 -1.21
C LEU A 57 9.63 0.65 0.20
N GLN A 58 10.30 1.78 0.36
CA GLN A 58 10.80 2.23 1.66
C GLN A 58 9.68 2.43 2.69
N GLU A 59 8.53 2.98 2.30
CA GLU A 59 7.38 3.13 3.21
C GLU A 59 6.78 1.77 3.59
N VAL A 60 6.75 0.80 2.67
CA VAL A 60 6.31 -0.58 2.95
C VAL A 60 7.27 -1.27 3.93
N GLU A 61 8.58 -1.15 3.72
CA GLU A 61 9.60 -1.69 4.62
C GLU A 61 9.49 -1.06 6.01
N THR A 62 9.33 0.27 6.07
CA THR A 62 9.16 1.00 7.33
C THR A 62 7.90 0.54 8.07
N TYR A 63 6.78 0.39 7.37
CA TYR A 63 5.55 -0.13 7.98
C TYR A 63 5.77 -1.55 8.54
N TYR A 64 6.46 -2.42 7.81
CA TYR A 64 6.76 -3.78 8.25
C TYR A 64 7.70 -3.80 9.47
N GLU A 65 8.73 -2.96 9.51
CA GLU A 65 9.68 -2.86 10.62
C GLU A 65 9.05 -2.29 11.90
N ASP A 66 8.12 -1.34 11.75
CA ASP A 66 7.39 -0.73 12.88
C ASP A 66 6.17 -1.56 13.33
N PHE A 67 5.77 -2.57 12.53
CA PHE A 67 4.62 -3.41 12.86
C PHE A 67 4.89 -4.27 14.09
N ASP A 68 4.34 -3.86 15.23
CA ASP A 68 4.38 -4.62 16.47
C ASP A 68 3.13 -5.52 16.58
N PRO A 69 3.26 -6.85 16.47
CA PRO A 69 2.13 -7.78 16.50
C PRO A 69 1.55 -7.98 17.90
N ASP A 70 2.26 -7.55 18.95
CA ASP A 70 1.86 -7.65 20.36
C ASP A 70 1.12 -6.37 20.83
N TYR A 71 1.02 -5.36 19.97
CA TYR A 71 0.28 -4.13 20.21
C TYR A 71 -1.23 -4.34 19.97
N GLU A 72 -1.92 -4.84 21.00
CA GLU A 72 -3.39 -4.90 21.12
C GLU A 72 -3.94 -3.96 22.20
#